data_AF-A0A1F6KKP1-F1
#
_entry.id   AF-A0A1F6KKP1-F1
#
_cell.length_a   1.000
_cell.length_b   1.000
_cell.length_c   1.000
_cell.angle_alpha   90.00
_cell.angle_beta   90.00
_cell.angle_gamma   90.00
#
_symmetry.space_group_name_H-M   'P 1'
#
loop_
_entity.id
_entity.type
_entity.pdbx_description
1 polymer ?
#
loop_
_entity_poly.entity_id
_entity_poly.type
_entity_poly.pdbx_seq_one_letter_code
_entity_poly.pdbx_strand_id
1 'polypeptide(L)'
;MDEYERKIKAKVWLYPGPSPWYFITIPEKNSLEIKKKFGAFHRGWGSIPVRIRLGLTNWDTSIFWEKKGTYILPIKKSVRASEKITSGDTVSFTMTIQNIV
;
A
#
# COMPACT_ATOMS: atom_id res chain seq x y z
N MET A 1 5.60 -17.67 -12.10
CA MET A 1 4.59 -16.72 -11.63
C MET A 1 5.18 -16.12 -10.37
N ASP A 2 5.83 -14.98 -10.50
CA ASP A 2 6.74 -14.49 -9.45
C ASP A 2 5.95 -13.87 -8.31
N GLU A 3 6.03 -14.48 -7.13
CA GLU A 3 5.60 -13.84 -5.89
C GLU A 3 6.43 -12.56 -5.69
N TYR A 4 5.80 -11.39 -5.83
CA TYR A 4 6.47 -10.13 -5.53
C TYR A 4 6.26 -9.78 -4.07
N GLU A 5 7.26 -10.08 -3.25
CA GLU A 5 7.34 -9.64 -1.86
C GLU A 5 8.43 -8.59 -1.66
N ARG A 6 8.11 -7.50 -0.95
CA ARG A 6 9.08 -6.45 -0.57
C ARG A 6 8.81 -5.92 0.83
N LYS A 7 9.90 -5.69 1.56
CA LYS A 7 9.87 -4.88 2.78
C LYS A 7 10.01 -3.40 2.42
N ILE A 8 9.11 -2.58 2.93
CA ILE A 8 9.02 -1.15 2.65
C ILE A 8 9.04 -0.40 3.97
N LYS A 9 9.76 0.72 4.00
CA LYS A 9 9.73 1.69 5.09
C LYS A 9 9.30 3.04 4.52
N ALA A 10 8.18 3.56 5.00
CA ALA A 10 7.59 4.79 4.46
C ALA A 10 6.72 5.52 5.50
N LYS A 11 6.46 6.80 5.23
CA LYS A 11 5.73 7.70 6.13
C LYS A 11 4.23 7.60 5.88
N VAL A 12 3.48 7.56 6.96
CA VAL A 12 2.01 7.63 6.95
C VAL A 12 1.59 9.09 6.86
N TRP A 13 0.64 9.39 5.99
CA TRP A 13 0.09 10.73 5.82
C TRP A 13 -1.44 10.72 5.82
N LEU A 14 -2.01 11.85 6.25
CA LEU A 14 -3.44 12.08 6.37
C LEU A 14 -3.99 12.76 5.11
N TYR A 15 -5.02 12.17 4.51
CA TYR A 15 -5.91 12.86 3.58
C TYR A 15 -7.08 13.45 4.39
N PRO A 16 -7.15 14.77 4.58
CA PRO A 16 -8.14 15.42 5.44
C PRO A 16 -9.55 15.40 4.82
N GLY A 17 -10.57 15.53 5.65
CA GLY A 17 -11.97 15.62 5.26
C GLY A 17 -12.92 15.14 6.36
N PRO A 18 -14.24 15.19 6.14
CA PRO A 18 -15.24 14.69 7.11
C PRO A 18 -15.04 13.21 7.49
N SER A 19 -14.51 12.41 6.55
CA SER A 19 -14.08 11.04 6.78
C SER A 19 -12.60 10.91 6.36
N PRO A 20 -11.66 11.21 7.27
CA PRO A 20 -10.25 11.26 6.93
C PRO A 20 -9.69 9.87 6.61
N TRP A 21 -8.83 9.81 5.60
CA TRP A 21 -8.11 8.60 5.21
C TRP A 21 -6.63 8.71 5.51
N TYR A 22 -6.01 7.58 5.81
CA TYR A 22 -4.57 7.50 6.05
C TYR A 22 -3.95 6.65 4.96
N PHE A 23 -2.83 7.13 4.44
CA PHE A 23 -2.15 6.53 3.31
C PHE A 23 -0.64 6.41 3.57
N ILE A 24 -0.02 5.52 2.82
CA ILE A 24 1.42 5.43 2.66
C ILE A 24 1.72 5.57 1.17
N THR A 25 2.66 6.42 0.81
CA THR A 25 3.23 6.46 -0.54
C THR A 25 4.29 5.37 -0.65
N ILE A 26 4.11 4.46 -1.60
CA ILE A 26 5.10 3.42 -1.92
C ILE A 26 6.31 4.10 -2.58
N PRO A 27 7.55 3.84 -2.11
CA PRO A 27 8.75 4.46 -2.68
C PRO A 27 8.80 4.31 -4.20
N GLU A 28 9.24 5.36 -4.89
CA GLU A 28 9.22 5.45 -6.35
C GLU A 28 9.83 4.22 -7.04
N LYS A 29 11.00 3.76 -6.58
CA LYS A 29 11.68 2.57 -7.10
C LYS A 29 10.76 1.33 -7.08
N ASN A 30 10.08 1.10 -5.95
CA ASN A 30 9.15 -0.02 -5.81
C ASN A 30 7.91 0.21 -6.68
N SER A 31 7.38 1.43 -6.71
CA SER A 31 6.20 1.78 -7.50
C SER A 31 6.42 1.54 -9.00
N LEU A 32 7.56 1.97 -9.54
CA LEU A 32 7.92 1.78 -10.95
C LEU A 32 8.15 0.29 -11.27
N GLU A 33 8.81 -0.46 -10.38
CA GLU A 33 8.98 -1.91 -10.56
C GLU A 33 7.64 -2.64 -10.59
N ILE A 34 6.73 -2.30 -9.68
CA ILE A 34 5.38 -2.85 -9.63
C ILE A 34 4.60 -2.47 -10.89
N LYS A 35 4.65 -1.20 -11.31
CA LYS A 35 3.95 -0.73 -12.51
C LYS A 35 4.43 -1.46 -13.76
N LYS A 36 5.74 -1.68 -13.89
CA LYS A 36 6.34 -2.40 -15.02
C LYS A 36 5.91 -3.87 -15.07
N LYS A 37 5.87 -4.55 -13.91
CA LYS A 37 5.58 -5.99 -13.83
C LYS A 37 4.08 -6.30 -13.82
N PHE A 38 3.30 -5.53 -13.07
CA PHE A 38 1.91 -5.84 -12.72
C PHE A 38 0.92 -4.79 -13.22
N GLY A 39 1.40 -3.67 -13.78
CA GLY A 39 0.55 -2.56 -14.19
C GLY A 39 -0.42 -2.86 -15.32
N ALA A 40 -0.21 -3.94 -16.10
CA ALA A 40 -1.15 -4.42 -17.12
C ALA A 40 -2.22 -5.37 -16.55
N PHE A 41 -1.95 -6.00 -15.40
CA PHE A 41 -2.83 -6.98 -14.79
C PHE A 41 -3.78 -6.37 -13.74
N HIS A 42 -3.85 -5.04 -13.65
CA HIS A 42 -4.67 -4.39 -12.62
C HIS A 42 -6.16 -4.79 -12.71
N ARG A 43 -6.83 -4.90 -11.56
CA ARG A 43 -8.30 -4.92 -11.54
C ARG A 43 -8.81 -3.48 -11.69
N GLY A 44 -10.12 -3.30 -11.90
CA GLY A 44 -10.75 -2.01 -12.22
C GLY A 44 -10.14 -0.79 -11.51
N TRP A 45 -10.19 0.37 -12.18
CA TRP A 45 -9.58 1.63 -11.69
C TRP A 45 -8.06 1.59 -11.46
N GLY A 46 -7.33 0.64 -12.07
CA GLY A 46 -5.87 0.59 -11.98
C GLY A 46 -5.33 0.12 -10.63
N SER A 47 -6.15 -0.60 -9.86
CA SER A 47 -5.80 -1.09 -8.53
C SER A 47 -5.07 -2.43 -8.60
N ILE A 48 -4.09 -2.62 -7.71
CA ILE A 48 -3.32 -3.86 -7.60
C ILE A 48 -3.59 -4.48 -6.23
N PRO A 49 -4.08 -5.74 -6.16
CA PRO A 49 -4.34 -6.41 -4.89
C PRO A 49 -3.03 -6.79 -4.20
N VAL A 50 -2.95 -6.51 -2.91
CA VAL A 50 -1.78 -6.79 -2.08
C VAL A 50 -2.19 -7.35 -0.72
N ARG A 51 -1.33 -8.19 -0.17
CA ARG A 51 -1.33 -8.54 1.26
C ARG A 51 -0.27 -7.71 1.96
N ILE A 52 -0.64 -7.10 3.09
CA ILE A 52 0.28 -6.33 3.93
C ILE A 52 0.48 -7.05 5.26
N ARG A 53 1.74 -7.09 5.72
CA ARG A 53 2.13 -7.46 7.08
C ARG A 53 2.83 -6.28 7.73
N LEU A 54 2.23 -5.73 8.78
CA LEU A 54 2.78 -4.63 9.56
C LEU A 54 2.62 -4.98 11.04
N GLY A 55 3.74 -5.12 11.74
CA GLY A 55 3.73 -5.55 13.15
C GLY A 55 3.09 -6.93 13.30
N LEU A 56 2.00 -7.00 14.09
CA LEU A 56 1.22 -8.21 14.31
C LEU A 56 0.01 -8.32 13.38
N THR A 57 -0.31 -7.24 12.66
CA THR A 57 -1.48 -7.14 11.81
C THR A 57 -1.17 -7.55 10.38
N ASN A 58 -1.99 -8.45 9.85
CA ASN A 58 -1.99 -8.86 8.45
C ASN A 58 -3.35 -8.57 7.83
N TRP A 59 -3.37 -8.01 6.63
CA TRP A 59 -4.63 -7.77 5.93
C TRP A 59 -4.45 -7.71 4.42
N ASP A 60 -5.54 -8.01 3.73
CA ASP A 60 -5.66 -7.89 2.29
C ASP A 60 -6.28 -6.53 1.92
N THR A 61 -5.72 -5.89 0.90
CA THR A 61 -6.12 -4.56 0.41
C THR A 61 -5.69 -4.37 -1.05
N SER A 62 -5.74 -3.14 -1.55
CA SER A 62 -5.18 -2.78 -2.85
C SER A 62 -4.37 -1.50 -2.75
N ILE A 63 -3.35 -1.39 -3.61
CA ILE A 63 -2.63 -0.15 -3.87
C ILE A 63 -3.17 0.52 -5.14
N PHE A 64 -3.14 1.84 -5.17
CA PHE A 64 -3.74 2.65 -6.23
C PHE A 64 -2.69 3.54 -6.86
N TRP A 65 -2.68 3.62 -8.19
CA TRP A 65 -1.77 4.50 -8.91
C TRP A 65 -2.23 5.96 -8.73
N GLU A 66 -1.35 6.83 -8.23
CA GLU A 66 -1.63 8.26 -8.09
C GLU A 66 -0.99 9.10 -9.22
N LYS A 67 -1.52 10.31 -9.41
CA LYS A 67 -1.07 11.24 -10.46
C LYS A 67 0.41 11.61 -10.40
N LYS A 68 1.04 11.46 -9.22
CA LYS A 68 2.47 11.74 -9.01
C LYS A 68 3.39 10.58 -9.42
N GLY A 69 2.86 9.53 -10.05
CA GLY A 69 3.65 8.42 -10.58
C GLY A 69 4.08 7.39 -9.54
N THR A 70 3.39 7.33 -8.41
CA THR A 70 3.63 6.31 -7.38
C THR A 70 2.34 5.54 -7.06
N TYR A 71 2.48 4.43 -6.35
CA TYR A 71 1.36 3.75 -5.73
C TYR A 71 1.12 4.28 -4.32
N ILE A 72 -0.14 4.40 -3.93
CA ILE A 72 -0.56 4.71 -2.56
C ILE A 72 -1.27 3.51 -1.92
N LEU A 73 -0.97 3.26 -0.65
CA LEU A 73 -1.53 2.20 0.17
C LEU A 73 -2.45 2.81 1.24
N PRO A 74 -3.77 2.56 1.21
CA PRO A 74 -4.66 2.97 2.30
C PRO A 74 -4.45 2.12 3.55
N ILE A 75 -4.51 2.75 4.72
CA ILE A 75 -4.50 2.07 6.02
C ILE A 75 -5.85 2.22 6.71
N LYS A 76 -6.52 1.08 6.90
CA LYS A 76 -7.83 1.01 7.57
C LYS A 76 -7.74 1.51 9.02
N LYS A 77 -8.81 2.10 9.52
CA LYS A 77 -8.91 2.57 10.92
C LYS A 77 -8.60 1.47 11.93
N SER A 78 -9.09 0.24 11.71
CA SER A 78 -8.86 -0.91 12.59
C SER A 78 -7.38 -1.31 12.68
N VAL A 79 -6.67 -1.29 11.54
CA VAL A 79 -5.21 -1.57 11.49
C VAL A 79 -4.44 -0.50 12.26
N ARG A 80 -4.76 0.78 12.02
CA ARG A 80 -4.10 1.88 12.74
C ARG A 80 -4.33 1.82 14.24
N ALA A 81 -5.54 1.49 14.69
CA ALA A 81 -5.85 1.33 16.10
C ALA A 81 -5.06 0.18 16.73
N SER A 82 -4.94 -0.96 16.03
CA SER A 82 -4.24 -2.15 16.53
C SER A 82 -2.73 -1.92 16.63
N GLU A 83 -2.14 -1.23 15.65
CA GLU A 83 -0.70 -0.98 15.56
C GLU A 83 -0.28 0.40 16.12
N LYS A 84 -1.22 1.15 16.70
CA LYS A 84 -1.03 2.51 17.27
C LYS A 84 -0.40 3.50 16.28
N ILE A 85 -0.84 3.46 15.03
CA ILE A 85 -0.33 4.29 13.93
C ILE A 85 -1.10 5.60 13.81
N THR A 86 -0.37 6.70 13.70
CA THR A 86 -0.86 8.05 13.47
C THR A 86 -0.23 8.68 12.21
N SER A 87 -0.65 9.90 11.88
CA SER A 87 -0.10 10.62 10.73
C SER A 87 1.28 11.16 11.11
N GLY A 88 2.26 11.00 10.24
CA GLY A 88 3.64 11.38 10.52
C GLY A 88 4.54 10.20 10.87
N ASP A 89 3.97 9.08 11.30
CA ASP A 89 4.74 7.90 11.66
C ASP A 89 5.44 7.28 10.46
N THR A 90 6.66 6.78 10.68
CA THR A 90 7.37 5.96 9.70
C THR A 90 7.21 4.51 10.07
N VAL A 91 6.52 3.74 9.22
CA VAL A 91 6.24 2.33 9.46
C VAL A 91 7.09 1.45 8.55
N SER A 92 7.41 0.24 9.02
CA SER A 92 8.02 -0.81 8.20
C SER A 92 7.02 -1.96 8.03
N PHE A 93 6.75 -2.34 6.80
CA PHE A 93 5.80 -3.41 6.48
C PHE A 93 6.34 -4.27 5.33
N THR A 94 5.85 -5.49 5.26
CA THR A 94 6.03 -6.37 4.10
C THR A 94 4.79 -6.28 3.23
N MET A 95 4.99 -6.15 1.93
CA MET A 95 3.93 -6.11 0.92
C MET A 95 4.16 -7.24 -0.08
N THR A 96 3.11 -8.01 -0.31
CA THR A 96 3.09 -9.12 -1.26
C THR A 96 2.00 -8.87 -2.29
N ILE A 97 2.34 -8.86 -3.58
CA ILE A 97 1.33 -8.79 -4.66
C ILE A 97 0.54 -10.11 -4.67
N GLN A 98 -0.78 -10.02 -4.64
CA GLN A 98 -1.63 -11.20 -4.73
C GLN A 98 -1.81 -11.63 -6.18
N ASN A 99 -2.03 -12.93 -6.42
CA ASN A 99 -2.22 -13.49 -7.75
C ASN A 99 -3.24 -12.68 -8.56
N ILE A 100 -2.72 -12.00 -9.57
CA ILE A 100 -3.48 -11.30 -10.59
C ILE A 100 -3.36 -12.18 -11.84
N VAL A 101 -4.49 -12.78 -12.20
CA VAL A 101 -4.63 -13.77 -13.27
C VAL A 101 -4.41 -13.11 -14.62
#